data_AF-A0A8J2YS60-F1
#
_entry.id   AF-A0A8J2YS60-F1
#
_cell.length_a   1.000
_cell.length_b   1.000
_cell.length_c   1.000
_cell.angle_alpha   90.00
_cell.angle_beta   90.00
_cell.angle_gamma   90.00
#
_symmetry.space_group_name_H-M   'P 1'
#
loop_
_entity.id
_entity.type
_entity.pdbx_description
1 polymer ?
#
loop_
_entity_poly.entity_id
_entity_poly.type
_entity_poly.pdbx_seq_one_letter_code
_entity_poly.pdbx_strand_id
1 'polypeptide(L)' 'MRPKWRRSTRSSFADINGRPGLVLFTSEALFAALTIEASDGRIAAIYPIQSPERLRRLAQALPLGSLPLGFWAC' A
#
# COMPACT_ATOMS: atom_id res chain seq x y z
N MET A 1 -18.39 0.65 17.99
CA MET A 1 -17.44 0.28 16.92
C MET A 1 -16.04 0.18 17.53
N ARG A 2 -15.43 -1.02 17.56
CA ARG A 2 -14.03 -1.18 18.03
C ARG A 2 -13.08 -0.86 16.86
N PRO A 3 -12.02 -0.06 17.06
CA PRO A 3 -11.08 0.18 15.98
C PRO A 3 -10.32 -1.13 15.71
N LYS A 4 -10.57 -1.72 14.54
CA LYS A 4 -9.89 -2.93 14.02
C LYS A 4 -8.46 -2.55 13.63
N TRP A 5 -7.63 -2.24 14.62
CA TRP A 5 -6.18 -2.24 14.42
C TRP A 5 -5.78 -3.70 14.22
N ARG A 6 -5.63 -4.13 12.95
CA ARG A 6 -5.00 -5.43 12.68
C ARG A 6 -3.51 -5.27 13.01
N ARG A 7 -3.01 -6.18 13.86
CA ARG A 7 -1.64 -6.20 14.37
C ARG A 7 -0.63 -6.14 13.21
N SER A 8 0.40 -5.31 13.43
CA SER A 8 1.58 -5.09 12.58
C SER A 8 1.29 -4.77 11.11
N THR A 9 1.11 -3.47 10.83
CA THR A 9 1.12 -2.96 9.45
C THR A 9 2.49 -2.36 9.15
N ARG A 10 3.29 -3.00 8.30
CA ARG A 10 4.47 -2.34 7.73
C ARG A 10 3.98 -1.41 6.63
N SER A 11 4.45 -0.17 6.64
CA SER A 11 4.23 0.76 5.54
C SER A 11 5.53 0.97 4.75
N SER A 12 5.41 1.14 3.45
CA SER A 12 6.51 1.61 2.60
C SER A 12 5.99 2.70 1.67
N PHE A 13 6.81 3.72 1.43
CA PHE A 13 6.51 4.71 0.41
C PHE A 13 6.69 4.08 -0.97
N ALA A 14 5.77 4.40 -1.87
CA ALA A 14 5.81 3.95 -3.25
C ALA A 14 5.37 5.08 -4.18
N ASP A 15 5.87 5.05 -5.40
CA ASP A 15 5.25 5.76 -6.51
C ASP A 15 4.14 4.86 -7.08
N ILE A 16 2.91 5.36 -7.12
CA ILE A 16 1.76 4.66 -7.67
C ILE A 16 1.17 5.54 -8.77
N ASN A 17 1.36 5.11 -10.02
CA ASN A 17 0.92 5.84 -11.22
C ASN A 17 1.45 7.29 -11.29
N GLY A 18 2.70 7.53 -10.92
CA GLY A 18 3.33 8.86 -10.92
C GLY A 18 2.93 9.72 -9.73
N ARG A 19 2.31 9.14 -8.69
CA ARG A 19 1.84 9.85 -7.51
C ARG A 19 2.44 9.26 -6.24
N PRO A 20 2.78 10.10 -5.25
CA PRO A 20 3.25 9.60 -3.96
C PRO A 20 2.15 8.78 -3.28
N GLY A 21 2.53 7.59 -2.84
CA GLY A 21 1.65 6.64 -2.20
C GLY A 21 2.30 5.87 -1.07
N LEU A 22 1.45 5.16 -0.34
CA LEU A 22 1.83 4.26 0.74
C LEU A 22 1.27 2.89 0.42
N VAL A 23 2.12 1.87 0.48
CA VAL A 23 1.70 0.47 0.46
C VAL A 23 1.74 -0.07 1.88
N LEU A 24 0.66 -0.76 2.26
CA LEU A 24 0.44 -1.31 3.59
C LEU A 24 0.46 -2.82 3.52
N PHE A 25 1.36 -3.42 4.28
CA PHE A 25 1.51 -4.87 4.37
C PHE A 25 1.05 -5.35 5.74
N THR A 26 0.33 -6.47 5.78
CA THR A 26 0.31 -7.33 6.96
C THR A 26 1.59 -8.18 7.00
N SER A 27 1.72 -9.02 8.02
CA SER A 27 2.77 -10.03 8.08
C SER A 27 2.77 -11.00 6.89
N GLU A 28 1.62 -11.18 6.24
CA GLU A 28 1.41 -12.20 5.20
C GLU A 28 1.22 -11.59 3.81
N ALA A 29 0.67 -10.39 3.70
CA ALA A 29 0.25 -9.86 2.41
C ALA A 29 0.24 -8.34 2.28
N LEU A 30 0.34 -7.86 1.03
CA LEU A 30 -0.09 -6.51 0.68
C LEU A 30 -1.60 -6.38 0.95
N PHE A 31 -1.97 -5.54 1.90
CA PHE A 31 -3.33 -5.38 2.39
C PHE A 31 -4.05 -4.19 1.77
N ALA A 32 -3.31 -3.11 1.53
CA ALA A 32 -3.88 -1.91 0.92
C ALA A 32 -2.76 -1.07 0.26
N ALA A 33 -3.17 -0.22 -0.66
CA ALA A 33 -2.37 0.88 -1.14
C ALA A 33 -3.17 2.18 -0.97
N LEU A 34 -2.46 3.28 -0.71
CA LEU A 34 -3.02 4.60 -0.54
C LEU A 34 -2.31 5.52 -1.51
N THR A 35 -3.05 6.28 -2.31
CA THR A 35 -2.47 7.39 -3.09
C THR A 35 -2.96 8.70 -2.52
N ILE A 36 -2.05 9.65 -2.38
CA ILE A 36 -2.36 10.98 -1.86
C ILE A 36 -2.38 11.94 -3.04
N GLU A 37 -3.47 12.67 -3.17
CA GLU A 37 -3.55 13.82 -4.06
C GLU A 37 -3.36 15.09 -3.22
N ALA A 38 -2.37 15.90 -3.60
CA ALA A 38 -2.08 17.16 -2.93
C ALA A 38 -2.22 18.32 -3.93
N SER A 39 -2.90 19.38 -3.50
CA SER A 39 -3.03 20.64 -4.22
C SER A 39 -2.85 21.78 -3.21
N ASP A 40 -2.17 22.85 -3.63
CA ASP A 40 -2.01 24.07 -2.80
C ASP A 40 -1.42 23.80 -1.42
N GLY A 41 -0.44 22.88 -1.35
CA GLY A 41 0.22 22.49 -0.11
C GLY A 41 -0.66 21.72 0.88
N ARG A 42 -1.85 21.25 0.46
CA ARG A 42 -2.80 20.51 1.27
C ARG A 42 -3.14 19.17 0.63
N ILE A 43 -3.49 18.19 1.46
CA ILE A 43 -4.05 16.92 0.98
C ILE A 43 -5.47 17.20 0.49
N ALA A 44 -5.67 17.08 -0.82
CA ALA A 44 -6.98 17.22 -1.45
C ALA A 44 -7.80 15.93 -1.33
N ALA A 45 -7.14 14.77 -1.49
CA ALA A 45 -7.78 13.47 -1.37
C ALA A 45 -6.80 12.36 -0.96
N ILE A 46 -7.34 11.32 -0.33
CA ILE A 46 -6.66 10.05 -0.06
C ILE A 46 -7.50 8.94 -0.65
N TYR A 47 -6.94 8.17 -1.57
CA TYR A 47 -7.64 7.07 -2.23
C TYR A 47 -7.11 5.73 -1.72
N PRO A 48 -7.87 5.01 -0.86
CA PRO A 48 -7.54 3.66 -0.47
C PRO A 48 -7.90 2.67 -1.59
N ILE A 49 -6.96 1.80 -1.93
CA ILE A 49 -7.12 0.69 -2.87
C ILE A 49 -7.00 -0.60 -2.08
N GLN A 50 -8.08 -1.40 -2.09
CA GLN A 50 -8.16 -2.71 -1.44
C GLN A 50 -8.65 -3.81 -2.39
N SER A 51 -8.80 -3.52 -3.69
CA SER A 51 -9.19 -4.52 -4.70
C SER A 51 -8.07 -5.56 -4.84
N PRO A 52 -8.35 -6.85 -4.64
CA PRO A 52 -7.34 -7.92 -4.76
C PRO A 52 -6.62 -7.92 -6.10
N GLU A 53 -7.34 -7.65 -7.19
CA GLU A 53 -6.81 -7.64 -8.55
C GLU A 53 -5.79 -6.52 -8.75
N ARG A 54 -6.10 -5.31 -8.25
CA ARG A 54 -5.20 -4.16 -8.33
C ARG A 54 -4.00 -4.33 -7.40
N LEU A 55 -4.21 -4.88 -6.21
CA LEU A 55 -3.14 -5.18 -5.27
C LEU A 55 -2.17 -6.23 -5.82
N ARG A 56 -2.67 -7.26 -6.51
CA ARG A 56 -1.82 -8.27 -7.17
C ARG A 56 -0.92 -7.64 -8.22
N ARG A 57 -1.45 -6.77 -9.07
CA ARG A 57 -0.65 -6.02 -10.07
C ARG A 57 0.38 -5.12 -9.41
N LEU A 58 -0.01 -4.43 -8.33
CA LEU A 58 0.91 -3.57 -7.59
C LEU A 58 2.04 -4.37 -6.95
N ALA A 59 1.75 -5.53 -6.35
CA ALA A 59 2.76 -6.39 -5.75
C ALA A 59 3.81 -6.88 -6.75
N GLN A 60 3.41 -7.10 -8.02
CA GLN A 60 4.32 -7.46 -9.11
C GLN A 60 5.22 -6.31 -9.57
N ALA A 61 4.76 -5.06 -9.40
CA ALA A 61 5.48 -3.86 -9.83
C ALA A 61 6.37 -3.25 -8.73
N LEU A 62 6.19 -3.68 -7.48
CA LEU A 62 6.95 -3.18 -6.34
C LEU A 62 8.40 -3.70 -6.36
N PRO A 63 9.40 -2.88 -6.02
CA PRO A 63 10.79 -3.33 -5.91
C PRO A 63 10.93 -4.46 -4.89
N LEU A 64 11.78 -5.46 -5.18
CA LEU A 64 11.95 -6.66 -4.34
C LEU A 64 12.29 -6.35 -2.86
N GLY A 65 12.92 -5.20 -2.57
CA GLY A 65 13.22 -4.75 -1.19
C GLY A 65 12.07 -4.10 -0.43
N SER A 66 10.97 -3.76 -1.12
CA SER A 66 9.79 -3.14 -0.51
C SER A 66 8.80 -4.16 0.07
N LEU A 67 8.95 -5.44 -0.31
CA LEU A 67 8.17 -6.54 0.21
C LEU A 67 8.72 -7.02 1.57
N PRO A 68 7.87 -7.52 2.49
CA PRO A 68 8.34 -8.19 3.69
C PRO A 68 9.12 -9.48 3.36
N LEU A 69 10.14 -9.78 4.15
CA LEU A 69 10.90 -11.04 4.06
C LEU A 69 9.91 -12.19 4.26
N GLY A 70 9.68 -12.98 3.21
CA GLY A 70 8.66 -14.05 3.19
C GLY A 70 7.65 -13.95 2.05
N PHE A 71 7.65 -12.84 1.29
CA PHE A 71 6.76 -12.66 0.14
C PHE A 71 7.20 -13.41 -1.15
N TRP A 72 8.25 -14.22 -1.07
CA TRP A 72 8.84 -14.97 -2.18
C TRP A 72 8.18 -16.34 -2.38
N ALA A 73 6.85 -16.40 -2.55
CA ALA A 73 6.19 -17.64 -2.94
C ALA A 73 4.79 -17.36 -3.50
N CYS A 74 4.72 -17.06 -4.78
CA CYS A 74 3.63 -17.46 -5.68
C CYS A 74 4.20 -17.61 -7.07
#